data_AF-A0A6B0ZMZ1-F1
#
_entry.id   AF-A0A6B0ZMZ1-F1
#
_cell.length_a   1.000
_cell.length_b   1.000
_cell.length_c   1.000
_cell.angle_alpha   90.00
_cell.angle_beta   90.00
_cell.angle_gamma   90.00
#
_symmetry.space_group_name_H-M   'P 1'
#
loop_
_entity.id
_entity.type
_entity.pdbx_description
1 polymer ?
#
loop_
_entity_poly.entity_id
_entity_poly.type
_entity_poly.pdbx_seq_one_letter_code
_entity_poly.pdbx_strand_id
1 'polypeptide(L)'
;MNWLEDRLRRDLPALAELLMEDEAAPPSRDDDTMADGPHIVVEIGAQPAPRRRRWPAIAAAALVATVAGVATLIIAVSDSTEVTITVSEQPTAPSMSGAVSEQPTAPSMSGAVSEEPTAPSTSGAVSEQPGVGNGRDSEPARPGEGVRVLAGRADWSSGYFQAALYKRLLEELGYDVSHPAELELNPSVAYTAMAQSEMDYWPNSWYPAHSGWLAQELPDGSTVADHVAVVGEQMISGSAQGYLVTKSFADTYGVYTLDDLNDNAEALAAYDATDPVPGNGKAEIYGCAQYWTCDDIIDNQIAFSGWDSIVQVRGDYDAHFAIALENVNNDVPVVVYTWVPSRYITLLRPGDNVYWMGVGNILDDSNPTGVQHGHEHDQRGPDGTGGFAAIGPDECPSAAEQPDGRCPIGWLTHDILVTANTEFLEANPAARALLEEVKLTVLEVSLAHETAGTDGIDPDELAAQWIDDNRDRVDAWLAVARAAG
;
A
#
# COMPACT_ATOMS: atom_id res chain seq x y z
N MET A 1 -19.22 15.01 -3.87
CA MET A 1 -18.39 15.72 -2.86
C MET A 1 -17.68 14.59 -2.14
N ASN A 2 -16.41 14.39 -2.48
CA ASN A 2 -15.76 13.08 -2.41
C ASN A 2 -15.35 12.74 -0.97
N TRP A 3 -15.47 11.45 -0.61
CA TRP A 3 -14.99 10.84 0.65
C TRP A 3 -13.59 11.33 1.07
N LEU A 4 -12.70 11.50 0.09
CA LEU A 4 -11.35 12.02 0.27
C LEU A 4 -11.34 13.44 0.87
N GLU A 5 -12.18 14.35 0.37
CA GLU A 5 -12.22 15.74 0.82
C GLU A 5 -12.81 15.88 2.23
N ASP A 6 -13.77 15.02 2.59
CA ASP A 6 -14.50 15.10 3.86
C ASP A 6 -13.77 14.38 5.02
N ARG A 7 -12.94 13.37 4.70
CA ARG A 7 -12.01 12.72 5.64
C ARG A 7 -10.78 13.59 5.90
N LEU A 8 -10.17 14.16 4.85
CA LEU A 8 -9.05 15.10 4.96
C LEU A 8 -9.41 16.33 5.82
N ARG A 9 -10.63 16.86 5.69
CA ARG A 9 -11.11 17.97 6.53
C ARG A 9 -11.35 17.58 8.00
N ARG A 10 -11.66 16.32 8.28
CA ARG A 10 -11.96 15.82 9.63
C ARG A 10 -10.72 15.53 10.45
N ASP A 11 -9.65 15.08 9.80
CA ASP A 11 -8.45 14.59 10.49
C ASP A 11 -7.35 15.67 10.63
N LEU A 12 -7.43 16.75 9.82
CA LEU A 12 -6.54 17.93 9.91
C LEU A 12 -6.53 18.61 11.31
N PRO A 13 -7.68 18.77 12.01
CA PRO A 13 -7.69 19.29 13.38
C PRO A 13 -7.11 18.32 14.42
N ALA A 14 -7.28 17.00 14.27
CA ALA A 14 -6.78 16.00 15.22
C ALA A 14 -5.24 15.89 15.17
N LEU A 15 -4.65 16.07 13.98
CA LEU A 15 -3.19 16.22 13.79
C LEU A 15 -2.64 17.50 14.42
N ALA A 16 -3.44 18.58 14.49
CA ALA A 16 -3.06 19.81 15.19
C ALA A 16 -3.19 19.67 16.72
N GLU A 17 -4.12 18.84 17.21
CA GLU A 17 -4.34 18.60 18.64
C GLU A 17 -3.23 17.71 19.24
N LEU A 18 -2.73 16.72 18.48
CA LEU A 18 -1.58 15.89 18.86
C LEU A 18 -0.27 16.69 19.00
N LEU A 19 -0.18 17.85 18.34
CA LEU A 19 0.95 18.78 18.46
C LEU A 19 0.79 19.80 19.60
N MET A 20 -0.37 19.87 20.25
CA MET A 20 -0.63 20.81 21.35
C MET A 20 -0.89 20.12 22.71
N GLU A 21 -1.08 18.80 22.77
CA GLU A 21 -1.36 18.10 24.03
C GLU A 21 -0.11 17.78 24.88
N ASP A 22 1.11 18.04 24.41
CA ASP A 22 2.34 17.89 25.23
C ASP A 22 2.67 19.13 26.09
N GLU A 23 1.82 20.16 26.08
CA GLU A 23 1.90 21.32 26.99
C GLU A 23 0.72 21.34 27.99
N ALA A 24 0.67 20.40 28.95
CA ALA A 24 0.31 20.68 30.36
C ALA A 24 0.03 19.42 31.19
N ALA A 25 1.04 18.91 31.92
CA ALA A 25 0.82 18.25 33.21
C ALA A 25 2.07 18.31 34.10
N PRO A 26 1.97 18.70 35.39
CA PRO A 26 3.11 18.66 36.31
C PRO A 26 3.36 17.23 36.82
N PRO A 27 4.62 16.83 37.11
CA PRO A 27 4.94 15.44 37.44
C PRO A 27 4.55 15.07 38.88
N SER A 28 3.84 13.96 39.04
CA SER A 28 3.77 13.23 40.31
C SER A 28 4.98 12.31 40.44
N ARG A 29 5.72 12.47 41.54
CA ARG A 29 6.72 11.53 42.04
C ARG A 29 6.09 10.17 42.29
N ASP A 30 6.75 9.10 41.82
CA ASP A 30 7.03 7.92 42.64
C ASP A 30 8.26 7.18 42.08
N ASP A 31 9.17 6.84 42.99
CA ASP A 31 10.36 6.00 42.82
C ASP A 31 9.97 4.59 42.36
N ASP A 32 10.69 4.00 41.39
CA ASP A 32 11.71 2.98 41.69
C ASP A 32 12.30 2.33 40.41
N THR A 33 13.64 2.19 40.43
CA THR A 33 14.49 1.24 39.69
C THR A 33 14.68 1.39 38.16
N MET A 34 15.88 1.87 37.75
CA MET A 34 16.89 1.10 36.99
C MET A 34 18.02 2.00 36.42
N ALA A 35 19.25 1.75 36.90
CA ALA A 35 20.61 1.93 36.33
C ALA A 35 21.05 3.22 35.56
N ASP A 36 22.10 3.86 36.10
CA ASP A 36 22.80 5.09 35.68
C ASP A 36 23.55 5.02 34.32
N GLY A 37 23.45 6.11 33.54
CA GLY A 37 24.35 6.52 32.44
C GLY A 37 24.95 7.92 32.69
N PRO A 38 25.96 8.40 31.92
CA PRO A 38 26.76 9.56 32.29
C PRO A 38 25.94 10.86 32.31
N HIS A 39 25.95 11.56 33.45
CA HIS A 39 25.27 12.84 33.62
C HIS A 39 26.10 13.99 33.05
N ILE A 40 25.59 14.67 32.01
CA ILE A 40 26.03 16.01 31.62
C ILE A 40 25.27 17.00 32.50
N VAL A 41 25.97 17.77 33.34
CA VAL A 41 25.36 18.85 34.12
C VAL A 41 25.53 20.17 33.37
N VAL A 42 24.42 20.79 32.95
CA VAL A 42 24.38 22.12 32.34
C VAL A 42 23.72 23.10 33.32
N GLU A 43 24.48 24.07 33.83
CA GLU A 43 23.91 25.17 34.63
C GLU A 43 23.67 26.40 33.74
N ILE A 44 22.44 26.94 33.75
CA ILE A 44 22.05 28.15 33.01
C ILE A 44 21.56 29.20 34.01
N GLY A 45 22.20 30.38 34.03
CA GLY A 45 21.78 31.53 34.84
C GLY A 45 21.43 32.75 33.99
N ALA A 46 20.31 33.43 34.29
CA ALA A 46 19.89 34.67 33.63
C ALA A 46 19.66 35.80 34.66
N GLN A 47 20.08 37.04 34.35
CA GLN A 47 19.78 38.23 35.15
C GLN A 47 18.83 39.19 34.40
N PRO A 48 17.83 39.82 35.06
CA PRO A 48 16.84 40.66 34.38
C PRO A 48 17.31 42.11 34.17
N ALA A 49 17.16 42.65 32.95
CA ALA A 49 17.33 44.07 32.60
C ALA A 49 15.99 44.85 32.66
N PRO A 50 16.00 46.20 32.82
CA PRO A 50 14.79 46.96 33.16
C PRO A 50 13.87 47.25 31.96
N ARG A 51 12.57 47.00 32.17
CA ARG A 51 11.41 47.10 31.24
C ARG A 51 11.27 48.40 30.44
N ARG A 52 10.99 48.31 29.13
CA ARG A 52 10.10 49.23 28.38
C ARG A 52 9.26 48.54 27.29
N ARG A 53 7.93 48.75 27.42
CA ARG A 53 6.78 48.67 26.49
C ARG A 53 6.46 47.34 25.76
N ARG A 54 5.14 47.03 25.82
CA ARG A 54 4.44 45.79 25.45
C ARG A 54 4.32 45.56 23.95
N TRP A 55 4.76 44.40 23.48
CA TRP A 55 4.30 43.62 22.31
C TRP A 55 4.32 42.12 22.72
N PRO A 56 3.52 41.23 22.12
CA PRO A 56 3.34 39.87 22.63
C PRO A 56 4.66 39.07 22.54
N ALA A 57 4.97 38.32 23.59
CA ALA A 57 6.15 37.46 23.67
C ALA A 57 5.97 36.26 22.71
N ILE A 58 6.93 36.05 21.81
CA ILE A 58 7.08 34.81 21.05
C ILE A 58 8.05 33.93 21.86
N ALA A 59 7.68 32.67 22.08
CA ALA A 59 8.43 31.71 22.88
C ALA A 59 9.80 31.39 22.25
N ALA A 60 10.81 31.20 23.10
CA ALA A 60 12.10 30.66 22.70
C ALA A 60 12.01 29.13 22.70
N ALA A 61 12.18 28.50 21.54
CA ALA A 61 12.31 27.04 21.44
C ALA A 61 13.80 26.68 21.39
N ALA A 62 14.25 25.80 22.28
CA ALA A 62 15.57 25.16 22.18
C ALA A 62 15.36 23.75 21.62
N LEU A 63 15.96 23.47 20.46
CA LEU A 63 16.00 22.13 19.89
C LEU A 63 17.35 21.50 20.24
N VAL A 64 17.34 20.37 20.95
CA VAL A 64 18.53 19.54 21.14
C VAL A 64 18.43 18.36 20.19
N ALA A 65 19.22 18.38 19.12
CA ALA A 65 19.37 17.22 18.24
C ALA A 65 20.67 16.48 18.62
N THR A 66 20.55 15.21 18.98
CA THR A 66 21.69 14.31 19.19
C THR A 66 21.90 13.46 17.94
N VAL A 67 23.00 13.72 17.23
CA VAL A 67 23.53 12.81 16.20
C VAL A 67 24.98 12.50 16.56
N ALA A 68 25.29 11.21 16.69
CA ALA A 68 26.64 10.67 16.83
C ALA A 68 27.57 11.39 17.85
N GLY A 69 27.12 11.56 19.09
CA GLY A 69 28.00 11.90 20.21
C GLY A 69 28.48 13.35 20.30
N VAL A 70 27.95 14.28 19.49
CA VAL A 70 28.19 15.73 19.67
C VAL A 70 26.83 16.44 19.76
N ALA A 71 26.50 16.97 20.93
CA ALA A 71 25.32 17.80 21.11
C ALA A 71 25.61 19.22 20.60
N THR A 72 24.93 19.63 19.53
CA THR A 72 25.00 21.01 19.03
C THR A 72 23.74 21.76 19.47
N LEU A 73 23.92 22.78 20.31
CA LEU A 73 22.83 23.65 20.78
C LEU A 73 22.77 24.90 19.89
N ILE A 74 21.70 25.05 19.11
CA ILE A 74 21.44 26.26 18.32
C ILE A 74 20.41 27.11 19.05
N ILE A 75 20.78 28.33 19.43
CA ILE A 75 19.88 29.30 20.06
C ILE A 75 19.70 30.47 19.09
N ALA A 76 18.48 30.67 18.58
CA ALA A 76 18.12 31.88 17.86
C ALA A 76 17.67 32.95 18.87
N VAL A 77 18.47 34.00 19.06
CA VAL A 77 18.12 35.13 19.94
C VAL A 77 17.79 36.35 19.09
N SER A 78 16.55 36.82 19.17
CA SER A 78 16.17 38.16 18.70
C SER A 78 16.65 39.20 19.72
N ASP A 79 17.78 39.81 19.41
CA ASP A 79 18.38 41.05 19.94
C ASP A 79 18.47 41.23 21.48
N SER A 80 19.70 41.45 21.94
CA SER A 80 20.12 41.96 23.26
C SER A 80 20.03 41.05 24.51
N THR A 81 20.48 39.80 24.43
CA THR A 81 20.88 39.02 25.63
C THR A 81 22.17 38.23 25.38
N GLU A 82 23.21 38.40 26.20
CA GLU A 82 24.43 37.56 26.15
C GLU A 82 24.26 36.31 27.03
N VAL A 83 24.66 35.15 26.50
CA VAL A 83 24.66 33.84 27.20
C VAL A 83 26.05 33.23 27.10
N THR A 84 26.60 32.71 28.20
CA THR A 84 27.91 32.02 28.23
C THR A 84 27.74 30.58 28.70
N ILE A 85 28.35 29.60 27.99
CA ILE A 85 28.24 28.16 28.26
C ILE A 85 29.65 27.55 28.37
N THR A 86 29.89 26.66 29.34
CA THR A 86 31.17 25.92 29.50
C THR A 86 30.90 24.42 29.71
N VAL A 87 31.66 23.51 29.07
CA VAL A 87 31.49 22.04 29.12
C VAL A 87 32.83 21.32 29.39
N SER A 88 32.85 20.22 30.15
CA SER A 88 34.03 19.33 30.36
C SER A 88 33.63 17.88 30.72
N GLU A 89 34.43 16.86 30.31
CA GLU A 89 34.15 15.41 30.46
C GLU A 89 35.26 14.61 31.22
N GLN A 90 34.92 13.44 31.80
CA GLN A 90 35.85 12.41 32.31
C GLN A 90 35.38 10.95 32.01
N PRO A 91 36.27 9.92 31.93
CA PRO A 91 35.96 8.63 31.27
C PRO A 91 35.94 7.36 32.17
N THR A 92 35.24 6.28 31.75
CA THR A 92 35.43 4.86 32.22
C THR A 92 34.91 3.76 31.24
N ALA A 93 35.30 2.49 31.49
CA ALA A 93 35.57 1.34 30.59
C ALA A 93 34.57 0.11 30.70
N PRO A 94 34.72 -1.01 29.92
CA PRO A 94 33.61 -1.94 29.54
C PRO A 94 33.59 -3.35 30.20
N SER A 95 32.53 -4.16 29.98
CA SER A 95 32.45 -5.61 30.30
C SER A 95 31.48 -6.42 29.39
N MET A 96 31.64 -7.76 29.43
CA MET A 96 31.42 -8.82 28.43
C MET A 96 30.18 -9.73 28.61
N SER A 97 29.93 -10.51 27.55
CA SER A 97 28.90 -11.54 27.27
C SER A 97 29.05 -12.91 27.99
N GLY A 98 27.97 -13.71 28.02
CA GLY A 98 27.98 -15.16 28.34
C GLY A 98 26.62 -15.87 28.18
N ALA A 99 26.63 -17.06 27.55
CA ALA A 99 25.53 -17.84 26.95
C ALA A 99 24.78 -18.85 27.86
N VAL A 100 23.72 -19.52 27.34
CA VAL A 100 23.57 -21.01 27.18
C VAL A 100 22.09 -21.46 26.98
N SER A 101 21.95 -22.59 26.26
CA SER A 101 20.84 -23.31 25.60
C SER A 101 19.97 -24.26 26.47
N GLU A 102 18.83 -24.71 25.89
CA GLU A 102 18.23 -26.08 25.84
C GLU A 102 16.72 -26.21 26.20
N GLN A 103 16.00 -26.90 25.30
CA GLN A 103 14.65 -27.52 25.43
C GLN A 103 14.81 -28.98 25.94
N PRO A 104 13.78 -29.72 26.46
CA PRO A 104 12.74 -30.33 25.60
C PRO A 104 11.37 -30.78 26.23
N THR A 105 10.43 -31.16 25.34
CA THR A 105 9.39 -32.24 25.41
C THR A 105 8.08 -32.14 26.21
N ALA A 106 7.00 -32.56 25.53
CA ALA A 106 5.61 -32.77 25.98
C ALA A 106 5.36 -34.13 26.67
N PRO A 107 4.13 -34.37 27.20
CA PRO A 107 3.37 -35.56 26.76
C PRO A 107 1.84 -35.40 26.63
N SER A 108 1.24 -36.51 26.20
CA SER A 108 -0.06 -36.77 25.55
C SER A 108 -1.26 -37.12 26.47
N MET A 109 -2.48 -36.99 25.89
CA MET A 109 -3.66 -37.89 25.91
C MET A 109 -4.83 -37.79 26.92
N SER A 110 -6.03 -37.68 26.32
CA SER A 110 -7.27 -38.48 26.51
C SER A 110 -8.46 -37.92 27.33
N GLY A 111 -9.63 -37.85 26.67
CA GLY A 111 -10.82 -38.58 27.15
C GLY A 111 -12.17 -37.84 27.36
N ALA A 112 -13.14 -38.18 26.49
CA ALA A 112 -14.59 -38.42 26.76
C ALA A 112 -15.66 -37.28 26.68
N VAL A 113 -16.37 -37.26 25.54
CA VAL A 113 -17.83 -37.51 25.29
C VAL A 113 -18.90 -37.11 26.35
N SER A 114 -19.95 -36.38 25.91
CA SER A 114 -21.41 -36.63 26.08
C SER A 114 -22.21 -35.39 25.57
N GLU A 115 -22.91 -35.46 24.43
CA GLU A 115 -24.33 -35.81 24.19
C GLU A 115 -25.39 -34.75 24.58
N GLU A 116 -26.14 -34.35 23.55
CA GLU A 116 -27.36 -33.52 23.48
C GLU A 116 -28.62 -34.33 23.87
N PRO A 117 -29.79 -33.68 24.06
CA PRO A 117 -30.99 -34.27 23.45
C PRO A 117 -31.97 -33.26 22.82
N THR A 118 -32.71 -33.79 21.84
CA THR A 118 -33.61 -33.18 20.87
C THR A 118 -35.12 -33.20 21.26
N ALA A 119 -35.87 -32.22 20.69
CA ALA A 119 -37.26 -32.28 20.16
C ALA A 119 -38.49 -32.37 21.14
N PRO A 120 -39.73 -31.91 20.78
CA PRO A 120 -40.35 -31.98 19.43
C PRO A 120 -41.24 -30.82 18.93
N SER A 121 -41.70 -31.01 17.70
CA SER A 121 -42.52 -30.20 16.78
C SER A 121 -44.04 -30.20 17.05
N THR A 122 -44.75 -29.16 16.56
CA THR A 122 -46.17 -29.25 16.18
C THR A 122 -46.52 -28.31 15.01
N SER A 123 -47.35 -28.83 14.10
CA SER A 123 -47.88 -28.19 12.89
C SER A 123 -49.05 -27.24 13.19
N GLY A 124 -49.23 -26.20 12.37
CA GLY A 124 -50.48 -25.47 12.25
C GLY A 124 -50.61 -24.81 10.88
N ALA A 125 -51.41 -25.41 10.00
CA ALA A 125 -51.84 -24.82 8.73
C ALA A 125 -53.04 -23.89 8.95
N VAL A 126 -53.01 -22.66 8.42
CA VAL A 126 -54.18 -21.78 8.27
C VAL A 126 -54.07 -20.93 6.98
N SER A 127 -54.90 -21.32 6.00
CA SER A 127 -55.74 -20.50 5.10
C SER A 127 -55.16 -19.32 4.28
N GLU A 128 -55.15 -19.49 2.95
CA GLU A 128 -55.23 -18.40 1.97
C GLU A 128 -56.62 -17.74 1.94
N GLN A 129 -56.66 -16.40 1.83
CA GLN A 129 -57.63 -15.67 1.00
C GLN A 129 -56.96 -14.45 0.33
N PRO A 130 -57.38 -14.09 -0.90
CA PRO A 130 -56.65 -13.16 -1.77
C PRO A 130 -57.08 -11.70 -1.53
N GLY A 131 -56.11 -10.79 -1.49
CA GLY A 131 -56.35 -9.37 -1.30
C GLY A 131 -55.30 -8.49 -1.99
N VAL A 132 -55.67 -8.03 -3.18
CA VAL A 132 -55.39 -6.73 -3.81
C VAL A 132 -53.97 -6.18 -3.70
N GLY A 133 -53.29 -6.15 -4.85
CA GLY A 133 -51.99 -5.55 -5.05
C GLY A 133 -51.91 -4.09 -4.61
N ASN A 134 -50.95 -3.82 -3.74
CA ASN A 134 -50.28 -2.56 -3.61
C ASN A 134 -48.83 -2.81 -4.05
N GLY A 135 -48.27 -1.94 -4.89
CA GLY A 135 -46.90 -2.01 -5.35
C GLY A 135 -45.96 -2.23 -4.16
N ARG A 136 -45.45 -3.46 -4.04
CA ARG A 136 -44.30 -3.74 -3.21
C ARG A 136 -43.11 -3.30 -4.04
N ASP A 137 -42.29 -2.43 -3.48
CA ASP A 137 -40.87 -2.48 -3.76
C ASP A 137 -40.48 -3.95 -3.61
N SER A 138 -40.29 -4.64 -4.73
CA SER A 138 -39.91 -6.03 -4.73
C SER A 138 -38.56 -6.09 -4.03
N GLU A 139 -38.49 -6.82 -2.93
CA GLU A 139 -37.24 -7.09 -2.23
C GLU A 139 -36.20 -7.53 -3.27
N PRO A 140 -35.00 -6.92 -3.30
CA PRO A 140 -34.02 -7.19 -4.34
C PRO A 140 -33.73 -8.68 -4.40
N ALA A 141 -33.64 -9.24 -5.62
CA ALA A 141 -33.43 -10.67 -5.82
C ALA A 141 -32.20 -11.16 -5.03
N ARG A 142 -32.35 -12.30 -4.35
CA ARG A 142 -31.32 -12.94 -3.52
C ARG A 142 -30.94 -14.31 -4.09
N PRO A 143 -30.24 -14.37 -5.24
CA PRO A 143 -29.95 -15.63 -5.93
C PRO A 143 -29.06 -16.59 -5.13
N GLY A 144 -28.36 -16.11 -4.09
CA GLY A 144 -27.51 -16.93 -3.23
C GLY A 144 -28.22 -17.59 -2.04
N GLU A 145 -29.53 -17.39 -1.86
CA GLU A 145 -30.24 -17.94 -0.70
C GLU A 145 -30.07 -19.47 -0.56
N GLY A 146 -29.55 -19.88 0.60
CA GLY A 146 -29.32 -21.30 0.91
C GLY A 146 -28.04 -21.88 0.31
N VAL A 147 -27.22 -21.08 -0.36
CA VAL A 147 -25.91 -21.49 -0.89
C VAL A 147 -24.81 -21.03 0.06
N ARG A 148 -23.99 -21.98 0.51
CA ARG A 148 -22.76 -21.71 1.27
C ARG A 148 -21.60 -21.46 0.32
N VAL A 149 -20.77 -20.48 0.63
CA VAL A 149 -19.56 -20.13 -0.13
C VAL A 149 -18.34 -20.15 0.79
N LEU A 150 -17.29 -20.83 0.38
CA LEU A 150 -16.00 -20.92 1.05
C LEU A 150 -15.04 -19.87 0.48
N ALA A 151 -14.99 -18.71 1.13
CA ALA A 151 -14.12 -17.60 0.74
C ALA A 151 -12.69 -17.81 1.25
N GLY A 152 -11.71 -17.68 0.36
CA GLY A 152 -10.29 -17.64 0.71
C GLY A 152 -9.72 -16.23 0.84
N ARG A 153 -8.64 -16.10 1.61
CA ARG A 153 -7.78 -14.92 1.57
C ARG A 153 -6.31 -15.31 1.47
N ALA A 154 -5.50 -14.37 0.99
CA ALA A 154 -4.06 -14.53 0.99
C ALA A 154 -3.48 -14.49 2.41
N ASP A 155 -2.30 -15.08 2.61
CA ASP A 155 -1.55 -15.06 3.87
C ASP A 155 -0.70 -13.78 4.06
N TRP A 156 -1.06 -12.72 3.34
CA TRP A 156 -0.50 -11.38 3.47
C TRP A 156 -1.60 -10.33 3.62
N SER A 157 -1.32 -9.31 4.43
CA SER A 157 -2.32 -8.34 4.88
C SER A 157 -2.85 -7.42 3.78
N SER A 158 -2.10 -7.17 2.70
CA SER A 158 -2.59 -6.36 1.57
C SER A 158 -3.74 -7.01 0.79
N GLY A 159 -3.96 -8.33 0.94
CA GLY A 159 -5.08 -9.04 0.33
C GLY A 159 -6.34 -9.13 1.20
N TYR A 160 -6.30 -8.70 2.46
CA TYR A 160 -7.40 -8.92 3.39
C TYR A 160 -8.64 -8.09 3.05
N PHE A 161 -8.45 -6.82 2.68
CA PHE A 161 -9.55 -5.93 2.31
C PHE A 161 -10.35 -6.48 1.12
N GLN A 162 -9.67 -6.97 0.09
CA GLN A 162 -10.31 -7.55 -1.09
C GLN A 162 -11.16 -8.77 -0.73
N ALA A 163 -10.64 -9.66 0.13
CA ALA A 163 -11.39 -10.83 0.60
C ALA A 163 -12.64 -10.46 1.40
N ALA A 164 -12.52 -9.50 2.32
CA ALA A 164 -13.63 -8.96 3.09
C ALA A 164 -14.69 -8.30 2.19
N LEU A 165 -14.25 -7.52 1.19
CA LEU A 165 -15.13 -6.86 0.23
C LEU A 165 -15.99 -7.87 -0.54
N TYR A 166 -15.36 -8.85 -1.19
CA TYR A 166 -16.12 -9.86 -1.96
C TYR A 166 -17.07 -10.66 -1.09
N LYS A 167 -16.67 -10.99 0.14
CA LYS A 167 -17.56 -11.64 1.11
C LYS A 167 -18.84 -10.84 1.30
N ARG A 168 -18.72 -9.56 1.65
CA ARG A 168 -19.89 -8.70 1.90
C ARG A 168 -20.79 -8.51 0.68
N LEU A 169 -20.18 -8.37 -0.50
CA LEU A 169 -20.94 -8.26 -1.75
C LEU A 169 -21.73 -9.53 -2.06
N LEU A 170 -21.15 -10.71 -1.83
CA LEU A 170 -21.86 -11.98 -1.97
C LEU A 170 -22.98 -12.15 -0.91
N GLU A 171 -22.76 -11.69 0.33
CA GLU A 171 -23.81 -11.69 1.36
C GLU A 171 -25.02 -10.82 0.96
N GLU A 172 -24.81 -9.71 0.25
CA GLU A 172 -25.89 -8.88 -0.31
C GLU A 172 -26.68 -9.56 -1.45
N LEU A 173 -26.11 -10.59 -2.07
CA LEU A 173 -26.80 -11.48 -3.01
C LEU A 173 -27.49 -12.66 -2.30
N GLY A 174 -27.33 -12.80 -0.98
CA GLY A 174 -27.99 -13.82 -0.16
C GLY A 174 -27.17 -15.07 0.14
N TYR A 175 -25.89 -15.11 -0.26
CA TYR A 175 -24.99 -16.23 0.05
C TYR A 175 -24.64 -16.30 1.55
N ASP A 176 -24.44 -17.51 2.08
CA ASP A 176 -23.79 -17.75 3.38
C ASP A 176 -22.28 -17.90 3.16
N VAL A 177 -21.52 -16.82 3.34
CA VAL A 177 -20.09 -16.79 3.02
C VAL A 177 -19.25 -17.01 4.28
N SER A 178 -18.32 -17.98 4.25
CA SER A 178 -17.39 -18.21 5.36
C SER A 178 -16.52 -16.98 5.63
N HIS A 179 -16.09 -16.82 6.89
CA HIS A 179 -15.14 -15.75 7.20
C HIS A 179 -13.80 -16.04 6.49
N PRO A 180 -13.22 -15.11 5.69
CA PRO A 180 -12.08 -15.45 4.83
C PRO A 180 -10.82 -15.84 5.62
N ALA A 181 -10.70 -15.37 6.86
CA ALA A 181 -9.63 -15.79 7.77
C ALA A 181 -9.64 -17.29 8.15
N GLU A 182 -10.76 -17.99 7.94
CA GLU A 182 -10.81 -19.45 8.14
C GLU A 182 -10.00 -20.19 7.08
N LEU A 183 -9.81 -19.59 5.90
CA LEU A 183 -9.06 -20.13 4.77
C LEU A 183 -7.98 -19.12 4.31
N GLU A 184 -7.11 -18.74 5.24
CA GLU A 184 -5.91 -17.95 4.96
C GLU A 184 -4.77 -18.86 4.50
N LEU A 185 -4.45 -18.80 3.21
CA LEU A 185 -3.56 -19.76 2.57
C LEU A 185 -2.54 -19.07 1.66
N ASN A 186 -1.37 -19.68 1.53
CA ASN A 186 -0.37 -19.30 0.52
C ASN A 186 -0.78 -19.78 -0.89
N PRO A 187 -0.24 -19.19 -1.97
CA PRO A 187 -0.69 -19.41 -3.35
C PRO A 187 -0.78 -20.87 -3.74
N SER A 188 0.28 -21.65 -3.51
CA SER A 188 0.28 -23.06 -3.90
C SER A 188 -0.85 -23.84 -3.24
N VAL A 189 -1.15 -23.56 -1.97
CA VAL A 189 -2.16 -24.33 -1.23
C VAL A 189 -3.56 -23.93 -1.66
N ALA A 190 -3.88 -22.64 -1.78
CA ALA A 190 -5.25 -22.27 -2.11
C ALA A 190 -5.62 -22.46 -3.59
N TYR A 191 -4.67 -22.45 -4.53
CA TYR A 191 -4.95 -22.93 -5.90
C TYR A 191 -5.35 -24.41 -5.93
N THR A 192 -4.64 -25.25 -5.15
CA THR A 192 -5.00 -26.66 -4.99
C THR A 192 -6.35 -26.82 -4.26
N ALA A 193 -6.60 -26.05 -3.20
CA ALA A 193 -7.86 -26.09 -2.46
C ALA A 193 -9.05 -25.68 -3.33
N MET A 194 -8.90 -24.66 -4.18
CA MET A 194 -9.92 -24.29 -5.16
C MET A 194 -10.17 -25.42 -6.16
N ALA A 195 -9.11 -26.02 -6.70
CA ALA A 195 -9.25 -27.13 -7.64
C ALA A 195 -9.90 -28.38 -7.01
N GLN A 196 -9.82 -28.54 -5.69
CA GLN A 196 -10.41 -29.65 -4.93
C GLN A 196 -11.79 -29.31 -4.33
N SER A 197 -12.35 -28.14 -4.66
CA SER A 197 -13.62 -27.63 -4.12
C SER A 197 -13.63 -27.47 -2.60
N GLU A 198 -12.46 -27.27 -1.99
CA GLU A 198 -12.28 -26.93 -0.57
C GLU A 198 -12.26 -25.40 -0.35
N MET A 199 -12.27 -24.63 -1.44
CA MET A 199 -12.37 -23.17 -1.50
C MET A 199 -13.11 -22.80 -2.79
N ASP A 200 -14.03 -21.85 -2.75
CA ASP A 200 -14.80 -21.47 -3.94
C ASP A 200 -14.09 -20.39 -4.77
N TYR A 201 -13.47 -19.42 -4.10
CA TYR A 201 -12.76 -18.33 -4.77
C TYR A 201 -11.64 -17.73 -3.92
N TRP A 202 -10.68 -17.11 -4.62
CA TRP A 202 -9.60 -16.32 -4.06
C TRP A 202 -9.43 -15.00 -4.83
N PRO A 203 -9.67 -13.84 -4.20
CA PRO A 203 -9.62 -12.54 -4.85
C PRO A 203 -8.25 -11.83 -4.79
N ASN A 204 -7.15 -12.59 -4.83
CA ASN A 204 -5.79 -12.03 -4.77
C ASN A 204 -4.79 -12.86 -5.56
N SER A 205 -5.16 -13.22 -6.80
CA SER A 205 -4.30 -13.95 -7.72
C SER A 205 -3.48 -12.99 -8.58
N TRP A 206 -2.15 -13.10 -8.54
CA TRP A 206 -1.23 -12.17 -9.22
C TRP A 206 -0.78 -12.77 -10.54
N TYR A 207 -1.21 -12.23 -11.66
CA TYR A 207 -0.86 -12.73 -12.99
C TYR A 207 0.15 -11.82 -13.67
N PRO A 208 1.20 -12.35 -14.34
CA PRO A 208 1.45 -13.76 -14.63
C PRO A 208 2.19 -14.55 -13.51
N ALA A 209 2.55 -13.93 -12.38
CA ALA A 209 3.39 -14.55 -11.34
C ALA A 209 2.83 -15.89 -10.79
N HIS A 210 1.51 -16.00 -10.66
CA HIS A 210 0.83 -17.19 -10.13
C HIS A 210 0.46 -18.21 -11.22
N SER A 211 0.75 -17.94 -12.49
CA SER A 211 0.44 -18.86 -13.60
C SER A 211 1.10 -20.23 -13.43
N GLY A 212 2.25 -20.30 -12.77
CA GLY A 212 2.94 -21.57 -12.49
C GLY A 212 2.11 -22.55 -11.65
N TRP A 213 1.22 -22.04 -10.79
CA TRP A 213 0.37 -22.87 -9.93
C TRP A 213 -0.78 -23.55 -10.68
N LEU A 214 -1.19 -23.00 -11.83
CA LEU A 214 -2.20 -23.61 -12.69
C LEU A 214 -1.74 -24.95 -13.30
N ALA A 215 -0.42 -25.12 -13.50
CA ALA A 215 0.15 -26.32 -14.08
C ALA A 215 0.39 -27.47 -13.06
N GLN A 216 0.04 -27.28 -11.78
CA GLN A 216 0.20 -28.33 -10.78
C GLN A 216 -0.70 -29.54 -11.07
N GLU A 217 -0.11 -30.74 -11.08
CA GLU A 217 -0.85 -32.00 -11.23
C GLU A 217 -1.52 -32.41 -9.92
N LEU A 218 -2.76 -32.88 -10.01
CA LEU A 218 -3.56 -33.41 -8.91
C LEU A 218 -3.49 -34.95 -8.87
N PRO A 219 -3.84 -35.60 -7.73
CA PRO A 219 -3.73 -37.05 -7.57
C PRO A 219 -4.53 -37.88 -8.58
N ASP A 220 -5.55 -37.31 -9.21
CA ASP A 220 -6.39 -37.95 -10.23
C ASP A 220 -5.83 -37.82 -11.67
N GLY A 221 -4.69 -37.15 -11.83
CA GLY A 221 -4.02 -36.92 -13.11
C GLY A 221 -4.51 -35.71 -13.90
N SER A 222 -5.44 -34.92 -13.34
CA SER A 222 -5.78 -33.60 -13.86
C SER A 222 -4.78 -32.53 -13.37
N THR A 223 -4.92 -31.30 -13.86
CA THR A 223 -4.17 -30.13 -13.39
C THR A 223 -5.08 -29.16 -12.67
N VAL A 224 -4.52 -28.28 -11.84
CA VAL A 224 -5.28 -27.17 -11.21
C VAL A 224 -6.05 -26.35 -12.27
N ALA A 225 -5.44 -26.09 -13.43
CA ALA A 225 -6.07 -25.35 -14.53
C ALA A 225 -7.35 -25.99 -15.06
N ASP A 226 -7.55 -27.29 -14.88
CA ASP A 226 -8.75 -27.99 -15.33
C ASP A 226 -9.98 -27.69 -14.45
N HIS A 227 -9.76 -27.18 -13.23
CA HIS A 227 -10.81 -27.00 -12.20
C HIS A 227 -10.98 -25.57 -11.71
N VAL A 228 -10.16 -24.62 -12.19
CA VAL A 228 -10.25 -23.21 -11.79
C VAL A 228 -10.30 -22.30 -13.01
N ALA A 229 -10.96 -21.16 -12.86
CA ALA A 229 -10.98 -20.10 -13.84
C ALA A 229 -10.51 -18.79 -13.21
N VAL A 230 -9.70 -18.05 -13.97
CA VAL A 230 -9.41 -16.64 -13.69
C VAL A 230 -10.59 -15.82 -14.18
N VAL A 231 -11.15 -14.98 -13.32
CA VAL A 231 -12.35 -14.20 -13.61
C VAL A 231 -12.17 -12.73 -13.23
N GLY A 232 -12.81 -11.88 -14.02
CA GLY A 232 -12.83 -10.43 -13.82
C GLY A 232 -11.55 -9.71 -14.18
N GLU A 233 -11.59 -8.41 -13.94
CA GLU A 233 -10.51 -7.45 -14.16
C GLU A 233 -10.32 -6.61 -12.90
N GLN A 234 -10.27 -7.28 -11.74
CA GLN A 234 -10.34 -6.62 -10.43
C GLN A 234 -9.36 -5.46 -10.31
N MET A 235 -8.07 -5.68 -10.61
CA MET A 235 -7.06 -4.64 -10.74
C MET A 235 -6.06 -5.00 -11.85
N ILE A 236 -6.29 -4.47 -13.06
CA ILE A 236 -5.33 -4.57 -14.16
C ILE A 236 -4.12 -3.67 -13.87
N SER A 237 -2.92 -4.20 -14.04
CA SER A 237 -1.67 -3.61 -13.55
C SER A 237 -1.74 -3.26 -12.05
N GLY A 238 -2.49 -4.06 -11.28
CA GLY A 238 -2.75 -3.87 -9.85
C GLY A 238 -1.50 -3.91 -8.98
N SER A 239 -0.43 -4.54 -9.46
CA SER A 239 0.92 -4.39 -8.93
C SER A 239 1.85 -3.87 -10.00
N ALA A 240 2.50 -2.74 -9.73
CA ALA A 240 3.42 -2.09 -10.66
C ALA A 240 4.55 -1.40 -9.90
N GLN A 241 5.62 -1.10 -10.61
CA GLN A 241 6.76 -0.31 -10.15
C GLN A 241 7.01 0.81 -11.17
N GLY A 242 7.65 1.89 -10.76
CA GLY A 242 7.89 2.99 -11.68
C GLY A 242 8.45 4.22 -11.00
N TYR A 243 8.49 5.32 -11.75
CA TYR A 243 8.97 6.61 -11.29
C TYR A 243 7.81 7.58 -11.20
N LEU A 244 7.76 8.34 -10.12
CA LEU A 244 6.84 9.45 -9.94
C LEU A 244 7.59 10.76 -10.09
N VAL A 245 6.99 11.73 -10.78
CA VAL A 245 7.52 13.09 -10.93
C VAL A 245 6.55 14.12 -10.41
N THR A 246 7.06 15.20 -9.79
CA THR A 246 6.24 16.36 -9.41
C THR A 246 5.40 16.86 -10.59
N LYS A 247 4.08 16.89 -10.43
CA LYS A 247 3.13 17.16 -11.53
C LYS A 247 3.34 18.53 -12.17
N SER A 248 3.50 19.57 -11.36
CA SER A 248 3.71 20.95 -11.79
C SER A 248 4.99 21.14 -12.61
N PHE A 249 6.08 20.47 -12.21
CA PHE A 249 7.34 20.45 -12.95
C PHE A 249 7.17 19.77 -14.31
N ALA A 250 6.57 18.57 -14.32
CA ALA A 250 6.29 17.83 -15.55
C ALA A 250 5.43 18.65 -16.53
N ASP A 251 4.34 19.26 -16.04
CA ASP A 251 3.46 20.13 -16.83
C ASP A 251 4.20 21.37 -17.38
N THR A 252 5.11 21.96 -16.58
CA THR A 252 5.84 23.18 -16.95
C THR A 252 6.85 22.93 -18.08
N TYR A 253 7.59 21.83 -18.00
CA TYR A 253 8.68 21.53 -18.93
C TYR A 253 8.30 20.53 -20.03
N GLY A 254 7.10 19.92 -19.95
CA GLY A 254 6.67 18.85 -20.85
C GLY A 254 7.53 17.60 -20.69
N VAL A 255 7.85 17.24 -19.44
CA VAL A 255 8.70 16.09 -19.11
C VAL A 255 7.83 14.98 -18.53
N TYR A 256 7.45 14.03 -19.39
CA TYR A 256 6.54 12.93 -19.03
C TYR A 256 7.20 11.55 -19.12
N THR A 257 8.42 11.50 -19.65
CA THR A 257 9.29 10.33 -19.66
C THR A 257 10.66 10.65 -19.06
N LEU A 258 11.38 9.62 -18.59
CA LEU A 258 12.78 9.82 -18.16
C LEU A 258 13.68 10.26 -19.33
N ASP A 259 13.34 9.87 -20.56
CA ASP A 259 14.01 10.34 -21.78
C ASP A 259 13.83 11.85 -21.98
N ASP A 260 12.61 12.37 -21.75
CA ASP A 260 12.36 13.82 -21.78
C ASP A 260 13.22 14.56 -20.75
N LEU A 261 13.34 14.02 -19.54
CA LEU A 261 14.16 14.63 -18.48
C LEU A 261 15.65 14.61 -18.87
N ASN A 262 16.12 13.50 -19.43
CA ASN A 262 17.51 13.34 -19.85
C ASN A 262 17.90 14.30 -20.98
N ASP A 263 17.01 14.48 -21.96
CA ASP A 263 17.29 15.20 -23.20
C ASP A 263 16.92 16.69 -23.14
N ASN A 264 16.01 17.09 -22.24
CA ASN A 264 15.59 18.48 -22.08
C ASN A 264 16.53 19.26 -21.15
N ALA A 265 17.49 19.98 -21.74
CA ALA A 265 18.48 20.76 -21.00
C ALA A 265 17.87 21.85 -20.09
N GLU A 266 16.69 22.39 -20.41
CA GLU A 266 16.05 23.40 -19.56
C GLU A 266 15.42 22.75 -18.32
N ALA A 267 14.72 21.63 -18.51
CA ALA A 267 14.15 20.85 -17.42
C ALA A 267 15.24 20.29 -16.50
N LEU A 268 16.30 19.73 -17.08
CA LEU A 268 17.46 19.21 -16.36
C LEU A 268 18.11 20.31 -15.49
N ALA A 269 18.35 21.49 -16.06
CA ALA A 269 18.94 22.60 -15.30
C ALA A 269 18.02 23.11 -14.17
N ALA A 270 16.70 23.06 -14.36
CA ALA A 270 15.74 23.41 -13.33
C ALA A 270 15.68 22.37 -12.20
N TYR A 271 15.77 21.09 -12.54
CA TYR A 271 15.83 19.97 -11.59
C TYR A 271 17.13 19.99 -10.77
N ASP A 272 18.28 20.02 -11.45
CA ASP A 272 19.65 20.08 -10.89
C ASP A 272 19.86 21.30 -9.96
N ALA A 273 19.07 22.37 -10.13
CA ALA A 273 19.17 23.52 -9.24
C ALA A 273 18.71 23.23 -7.79
N THR A 274 17.94 22.16 -7.58
CA THR A 274 17.23 21.88 -6.32
C THR A 274 17.40 20.46 -5.77
N ASP A 275 18.00 19.55 -6.54
CA ASP A 275 18.18 18.17 -6.14
C ASP A 275 19.29 17.98 -5.07
N PRO A 276 19.56 16.75 -4.60
CA PRO A 276 20.57 16.49 -3.57
C PRO A 276 22.01 16.91 -3.86
N VAL A 277 22.40 17.07 -5.14
CA VAL A 277 23.79 17.40 -5.53
C VAL A 277 23.78 18.54 -6.55
N PRO A 278 23.34 19.74 -6.14
CA PRO A 278 22.90 20.74 -7.09
C PRO A 278 24.06 21.37 -7.88
N GLY A 279 23.78 21.64 -9.16
CA GLY A 279 24.66 22.33 -10.10
C GLY A 279 25.74 21.43 -10.71
N ASN A 280 25.55 20.11 -10.70
CA ASN A 280 26.50 19.16 -11.27
C ASN A 280 26.14 18.76 -12.72
N GLY A 281 24.99 19.21 -13.23
CA GLY A 281 24.47 18.94 -14.56
C GLY A 281 23.84 17.55 -14.71
N LYS A 282 23.40 16.92 -13.62
CA LYS A 282 22.67 15.66 -13.57
C LYS A 282 21.33 15.86 -12.86
N ALA A 283 20.44 14.90 -13.07
CA ALA A 283 19.21 14.76 -12.31
C ALA A 283 19.38 13.60 -11.33
N GLU A 284 19.44 13.93 -10.05
CA GLU A 284 19.49 12.99 -8.95
C GLU A 284 18.08 12.48 -8.66
N ILE A 285 17.76 11.28 -9.14
CA ILE A 285 16.47 10.63 -8.90
C ILE A 285 16.57 9.75 -7.66
N TYR A 286 15.57 9.80 -6.79
CA TYR A 286 15.55 8.95 -5.60
C TYR A 286 15.15 7.52 -5.98
N GLY A 287 16.13 6.63 -5.96
CA GLY A 287 15.94 5.20 -6.18
C GLY A 287 15.53 4.46 -4.92
N CYS A 288 15.70 3.13 -4.96
CA CYS A 288 15.42 2.28 -3.82
C CYS A 288 16.69 1.95 -3.00
N ALA A 289 16.51 1.11 -1.97
CA ALA A 289 17.62 0.70 -1.12
C ALA A 289 18.63 -0.17 -1.90
N GLN A 290 19.93 0.02 -1.63
CA GLN A 290 21.02 -0.59 -2.40
C GLN A 290 20.99 -2.14 -2.48
N TYR A 291 20.28 -2.79 -1.55
CA TYR A 291 20.21 -4.26 -1.48
C TYR A 291 18.91 -4.82 -2.05
N TRP A 292 18.07 -3.97 -2.66
CA TRP A 292 16.84 -4.39 -3.31
C TRP A 292 17.07 -4.53 -4.81
N THR A 293 16.40 -5.48 -5.44
CA THR A 293 16.54 -5.75 -6.88
C THR A 293 16.20 -4.54 -7.75
N CYS A 294 15.30 -3.66 -7.30
CA CYS A 294 14.98 -2.41 -8.01
C CYS A 294 16.22 -1.51 -8.21
N ASP A 295 17.22 -1.55 -7.32
CA ASP A 295 18.43 -0.72 -7.43
C ASP A 295 19.20 -1.11 -8.70
N ASP A 296 19.47 -2.40 -8.83
CA ASP A 296 20.15 -2.95 -10.00
C ASP A 296 19.30 -2.79 -11.28
N ILE A 297 17.97 -2.90 -11.19
CA ILE A 297 17.09 -2.68 -12.35
C ILE A 297 17.16 -1.21 -12.80
N ILE A 298 17.12 -0.24 -11.89
CA ILE A 298 17.21 1.19 -12.20
C ILE A 298 18.56 1.50 -12.88
N ASP A 299 19.67 0.98 -12.34
CA ASP A 299 21.00 1.14 -12.96
C ASP A 299 21.06 0.50 -14.36
N ASN A 300 20.43 -0.67 -14.54
CA ASN A 300 20.33 -1.28 -15.86
C ASN A 300 19.46 -0.47 -16.81
N GLN A 301 18.33 0.11 -16.36
CA GLN A 301 17.49 0.99 -17.17
C GLN A 301 18.24 2.24 -17.62
N ILE A 302 18.98 2.90 -16.72
CA ILE A 302 19.81 4.07 -17.02
C ILE A 302 20.86 3.71 -18.09
N ALA A 303 21.59 2.61 -17.89
CA ALA A 303 22.63 2.16 -18.82
C ALA A 303 22.04 1.69 -20.17
N PHE A 304 20.90 1.00 -20.16
CA PHE A 304 20.22 0.48 -21.34
C PHE A 304 19.70 1.61 -22.24
N SER A 305 19.07 2.61 -21.62
CA SER A 305 18.44 3.73 -22.33
C SER A 305 19.42 4.84 -22.69
N GLY A 306 20.66 4.79 -22.14
CA GLY A 306 21.68 5.80 -22.39
C GLY A 306 21.39 7.13 -21.71
N TRP A 307 20.76 7.11 -20.53
CA TRP A 307 20.42 8.31 -19.77
C TRP A 307 21.65 8.87 -19.05
N ASP A 308 22.58 9.44 -19.82
CA ASP A 308 23.83 9.99 -19.30
C ASP A 308 23.61 11.08 -18.25
N SER A 309 22.48 11.80 -18.29
CA SER A 309 22.17 12.93 -17.39
C SER A 309 21.43 12.51 -16.12
N ILE A 310 21.10 11.23 -15.93
CA ILE A 310 20.32 10.75 -14.79
C ILE A 310 21.21 9.94 -13.86
N VAL A 311 21.13 10.20 -12.56
CA VAL A 311 21.86 9.47 -11.53
C VAL A 311 20.90 9.02 -10.45
N GLN A 312 20.95 7.72 -10.12
CA GLN A 312 20.18 7.18 -9.02
C GLN A 312 20.84 7.49 -7.67
N VAL A 313 20.09 8.14 -6.78
CA VAL A 313 20.41 8.28 -5.36
C VAL A 313 19.91 7.04 -4.62
N ARG A 314 20.79 6.42 -3.82
CA ARG A 314 20.50 5.24 -3.00
C ARG A 314 20.47 5.60 -1.53
N GLY A 315 19.59 4.96 -0.77
CA GLY A 315 19.45 5.22 0.66
C GLY A 315 18.29 4.46 1.27
N ASP A 316 17.97 4.82 2.50
CA ASP A 316 16.74 4.35 3.14
C ASP A 316 15.53 4.89 2.37
N TYR A 317 14.65 3.98 1.94
CA TYR A 317 13.55 4.37 1.05
C TYR A 317 12.51 5.24 1.76
N ASP A 318 12.24 4.99 3.04
CA ASP A 318 11.31 5.82 3.82
C ASP A 318 11.82 7.26 3.95
N ALA A 319 13.12 7.43 4.17
CA ALA A 319 13.75 8.75 4.18
C ALA A 319 13.69 9.44 2.81
N HIS A 320 13.98 8.72 1.72
CA HIS A 320 13.85 9.24 0.34
C HIS A 320 12.43 9.69 0.04
N PHE A 321 11.45 8.85 0.39
CA PHE A 321 10.04 9.15 0.19
C PHE A 321 9.61 10.38 1.00
N ALA A 322 10.04 10.51 2.25
CA ALA A 322 9.72 11.68 3.08
C ALA A 322 10.24 12.97 2.44
N ILE A 323 11.47 12.96 1.89
CA ILE A 323 12.02 14.09 1.15
C ILE A 323 11.21 14.35 -0.13
N ALA A 324 10.88 13.32 -0.90
CA ALA A 324 10.09 13.48 -2.11
C ALA A 324 8.70 14.08 -1.82
N LEU A 325 8.04 13.63 -0.75
CA LEU A 325 6.77 14.18 -0.31
C LEU A 325 6.89 15.64 0.12
N GLU A 326 7.92 16.00 0.89
CA GLU A 326 8.19 17.39 1.25
C GLU A 326 8.43 18.26 0.01
N ASN A 327 9.22 17.77 -0.94
CA ASN A 327 9.49 18.47 -2.20
C ASN A 327 8.22 18.69 -3.02
N VAL A 328 7.41 17.64 -3.23
CA VAL A 328 6.13 17.75 -3.93
C VAL A 328 5.20 18.75 -3.25
N ASN A 329 5.10 18.73 -1.92
CA ASN A 329 4.26 19.66 -1.16
C ASN A 329 4.74 21.11 -1.26
N ASN A 330 6.05 21.33 -1.48
CA ASN A 330 6.67 22.64 -1.60
C ASN A 330 6.90 23.06 -3.07
N ASP A 331 6.37 22.33 -4.04
CA ASP A 331 6.53 22.59 -5.47
C ASP A 331 8.00 22.56 -5.94
N VAL A 332 8.81 21.74 -5.28
CA VAL A 332 10.20 21.46 -5.66
C VAL A 332 10.22 20.22 -6.58
N PRO A 333 10.87 20.28 -7.75
CA PRO A 333 10.98 19.14 -8.65
C PRO A 333 11.64 17.94 -7.95
N VAL A 334 11.02 16.77 -8.07
CA VAL A 334 11.61 15.51 -7.62
C VAL A 334 11.13 14.37 -8.51
N VAL A 335 12.03 13.43 -8.78
CA VAL A 335 11.70 12.10 -9.30
C VAL A 335 12.02 11.07 -8.24
N VAL A 336 11.05 10.21 -7.93
CA VAL A 336 11.20 9.14 -6.94
C VAL A 336 10.66 7.84 -7.49
N TYR A 337 11.44 6.77 -7.35
CA TYR A 337 10.98 5.41 -7.61
C TYR A 337 9.88 5.04 -6.60
N THR A 338 8.86 4.28 -7.00
CA THR A 338 7.90 3.66 -6.08
C THR A 338 7.29 2.38 -6.64
N TRP A 339 6.44 1.75 -5.84
CA TRP A 339 5.68 0.56 -6.21
C TRP A 339 4.24 0.63 -5.72
N VAL A 340 3.41 -0.20 -6.32
CA VAL A 340 2.02 -0.38 -5.95
C VAL A 340 1.63 -1.86 -5.86
N PRO A 341 0.65 -2.21 -5.01
CA PRO A 341 0.03 -1.34 -3.99
C PRO A 341 1.02 -1.03 -2.85
N SER A 342 1.01 0.23 -2.38
CA SER A 342 1.83 0.69 -1.24
C SER A 342 1.19 1.91 -0.56
N ARG A 343 1.66 2.24 0.64
CA ARG A 343 1.26 3.47 1.36
C ARG A 343 1.69 4.75 0.64
N TYR A 344 2.77 4.70 -0.13
CA TYR A 344 3.39 5.87 -0.74
C TYR A 344 2.46 6.57 -1.74
N ILE A 345 1.71 5.79 -2.52
CA ILE A 345 0.79 6.34 -3.53
C ILE A 345 -0.47 6.98 -2.94
N THR A 346 -0.69 6.84 -1.62
CA THR A 346 -1.79 7.52 -0.94
C THR A 346 -1.48 9.00 -0.69
N LEU A 347 -0.19 9.34 -0.63
CA LEU A 347 0.33 10.68 -0.36
C LEU A 347 0.87 11.34 -1.64
N LEU A 348 1.66 10.60 -2.42
CA LEU A 348 2.07 10.96 -3.77
C LEU A 348 1.08 10.33 -4.76
N ARG A 349 0.01 11.06 -5.07
CA ARG A 349 -1.14 10.60 -5.84
C ARG A 349 -0.98 10.94 -7.32
N PRO A 350 -0.79 9.95 -8.20
CA PRO A 350 -0.78 10.16 -9.65
C PRO A 350 -2.02 10.92 -10.13
N GLY A 351 -1.82 11.87 -11.04
CA GLY A 351 -2.87 12.74 -11.60
C GLY A 351 -3.27 13.93 -10.71
N ASP A 352 -2.89 13.93 -9.42
CA ASP A 352 -3.19 15.01 -8.47
C ASP A 352 -1.94 15.87 -8.19
N ASN A 353 -0.93 15.31 -7.52
CA ASN A 353 0.31 16.02 -7.16
C ASN A 353 1.57 15.45 -7.82
N VAL A 354 1.50 14.27 -8.40
CA VAL A 354 2.56 13.65 -9.20
C VAL A 354 1.99 13.01 -10.47
N TYR A 355 2.85 12.62 -11.41
CA TYR A 355 2.51 11.68 -12.48
C TYR A 355 3.42 10.46 -12.42
N TRP A 356 2.95 9.32 -12.93
CA TRP A 356 3.84 8.26 -13.39
C TRP A 356 4.62 8.75 -14.61
N MET A 357 5.92 8.53 -14.60
CA MET A 357 6.77 8.77 -15.77
C MET A 357 6.81 7.52 -16.65
N GLY A 358 6.76 7.75 -17.96
CA GLY A 358 7.08 6.71 -18.94
C GLY A 358 8.58 6.55 -19.15
N VAL A 359 8.95 5.54 -19.92
CA VAL A 359 10.30 5.34 -20.46
C VAL A 359 10.20 5.02 -21.95
N GLY A 360 11.17 5.47 -22.74
CA GLY A 360 11.20 5.27 -24.19
C GLY A 360 11.62 3.86 -24.59
N ASN A 361 12.40 3.18 -23.73
CA ASN A 361 12.89 1.82 -23.97
C ASN A 361 12.62 0.93 -22.76
N ILE A 362 11.97 -0.22 -22.97
CA ILE A 362 11.76 -1.22 -21.92
C ILE A 362 13.00 -2.10 -21.83
N LEU A 363 13.59 -2.16 -20.63
CA LEU A 363 14.80 -2.93 -20.34
C LEU A 363 14.65 -4.40 -20.78
N ASP A 364 15.61 -4.88 -21.56
CA ASP A 364 15.69 -6.26 -22.02
C ASP A 364 16.70 -7.11 -21.22
N ASP A 365 16.88 -8.36 -21.65
CA ASP A 365 17.82 -9.33 -21.06
C ASP A 365 19.30 -9.06 -21.40
N SER A 366 19.64 -7.91 -22.00
CA SER A 366 21.02 -7.59 -22.42
C SER A 366 22.01 -7.40 -21.27
N ASN A 367 21.54 -7.08 -20.07
CA ASN A 367 22.36 -6.84 -18.87
C ASN A 367 23.51 -5.85 -19.13
N PRO A 368 23.21 -4.58 -19.47
CA PRO A 368 24.22 -3.61 -19.89
C PRO A 368 25.24 -3.26 -18.79
N THR A 369 24.88 -3.43 -17.52
CA THR A 369 25.79 -3.19 -16.38
C THR A 369 26.71 -4.39 -16.09
N GLY A 370 26.42 -5.57 -16.65
CA GLY A 370 27.21 -6.79 -16.44
C GLY A 370 27.12 -7.37 -15.02
N VAL A 371 26.10 -6.99 -14.25
CA VAL A 371 25.89 -7.52 -12.89
C VAL A 371 25.50 -9.00 -12.92
N GLN A 372 25.80 -9.73 -11.85
CA GLN A 372 25.42 -11.13 -11.74
C GLN A 372 23.89 -11.25 -11.79
N HIS A 373 23.36 -12.24 -12.52
CA HIS A 373 21.92 -12.42 -12.75
C HIS A 373 21.20 -11.25 -13.46
N GLY A 374 21.92 -10.25 -13.98
CA GLY A 374 21.26 -9.07 -14.56
C GLY A 374 20.41 -9.30 -15.83
N HIS A 375 20.48 -10.48 -16.45
CA HIS A 375 19.52 -10.88 -17.51
C HIS A 375 18.11 -11.14 -16.95
N GLU A 376 17.99 -11.44 -15.66
CA GLU A 376 16.71 -11.62 -14.95
C GLU A 376 16.02 -10.27 -14.67
N HIS A 377 16.69 -9.14 -14.97
CA HIS A 377 16.13 -7.80 -14.85
C HIS A 377 15.26 -7.39 -16.06
N ASP A 378 15.07 -8.26 -17.06
CA ASP A 378 14.21 -8.00 -18.24
C ASP A 378 12.80 -7.58 -17.79
N GLN A 379 12.36 -6.40 -18.25
CA GLN A 379 11.05 -5.83 -17.95
C GLN A 379 10.02 -6.01 -19.08
N ARG A 380 10.39 -6.67 -20.18
CA ARG A 380 9.47 -7.03 -21.28
C ARG A 380 8.75 -8.35 -21.02
N GLY A 381 9.28 -9.16 -20.10
CA GLY A 381 8.69 -10.45 -19.73
C GLY A 381 8.76 -11.50 -20.85
N PRO A 382 8.25 -12.72 -20.61
CA PRO A 382 8.46 -13.87 -21.49
C PRO A 382 7.85 -13.73 -22.90
N ASP A 383 6.81 -12.93 -23.06
CA ASP A 383 6.13 -12.69 -24.33
C ASP A 383 6.59 -11.39 -25.04
N GLY A 384 7.48 -10.63 -24.40
CA GLY A 384 8.02 -9.38 -24.93
C GLY A 384 7.05 -8.20 -24.89
N THR A 385 5.92 -8.30 -24.15
CA THR A 385 4.86 -7.26 -24.12
C THR A 385 4.78 -6.49 -22.81
N GLY A 386 5.64 -6.82 -21.84
CA GLY A 386 5.76 -6.16 -20.55
C GLY A 386 6.32 -4.75 -20.62
N GLY A 387 6.37 -4.07 -19.48
CA GLY A 387 6.83 -2.68 -19.37
C GLY A 387 5.74 -1.63 -19.60
N PHE A 388 4.49 -2.08 -19.84
CA PHE A 388 3.34 -1.22 -20.06
C PHE A 388 2.27 -1.47 -19.00
N ALA A 389 1.71 -0.41 -18.42
CA ALA A 389 0.65 -0.47 -17.43
C ALA A 389 -0.68 0.08 -17.98
N ALA A 390 -1.80 -0.48 -17.52
CA ALA A 390 -3.15 0.02 -17.80
C ALA A 390 -3.47 1.32 -17.02
N ILE A 391 -2.57 2.30 -17.12
CA ILE A 391 -2.66 3.62 -16.49
C ILE A 391 -2.87 4.64 -17.60
N GLY A 392 -3.95 5.42 -17.49
CA GLY A 392 -4.35 6.39 -18.50
C GLY A 392 -3.56 7.69 -18.48
N PRO A 393 -3.77 8.56 -19.48
CA PRO A 393 -3.03 9.82 -19.65
C PRO A 393 -3.22 10.84 -18.52
N ASP A 394 -4.31 10.72 -17.76
CA ASP A 394 -4.55 11.59 -16.61
C ASP A 394 -3.57 11.32 -15.45
N GLU A 395 -3.04 10.10 -15.35
CA GLU A 395 -2.08 9.69 -14.32
C GLU A 395 -0.67 9.47 -14.87
N CYS A 396 -0.55 9.15 -16.16
CA CYS A 396 0.69 8.94 -16.90
C CYS A 396 0.60 9.61 -18.28
N PRO A 397 0.95 10.89 -18.42
CA PRO A 397 0.70 11.64 -19.67
C PRO A 397 1.34 11.03 -20.93
N SER A 398 2.46 10.31 -20.79
CA SER A 398 3.11 9.59 -21.91
C SER A 398 2.24 8.47 -22.49
N ALA A 399 1.21 7.99 -21.77
CA ALA A 399 0.21 7.05 -22.30
C ALA A 399 -0.58 7.64 -23.48
N ALA A 400 -0.74 8.97 -23.55
CA ALA A 400 -1.44 9.63 -24.66
C ALA A 400 -0.71 9.46 -26.01
N GLU A 401 0.59 9.18 -25.97
CA GLU A 401 1.43 8.99 -27.15
C GLU A 401 1.46 7.53 -27.62
N GLN A 402 0.99 6.59 -26.78
CA GLN A 402 0.98 5.18 -27.08
C GLN A 402 -0.25 4.78 -27.90
N PRO A 403 -0.11 3.95 -28.96
CA PRO A 403 -1.24 3.53 -29.79
C PRO A 403 -2.34 2.78 -29.06
N ASP A 404 -1.98 2.07 -27.98
CA ASP A 404 -2.88 1.30 -27.13
C ASP A 404 -3.32 2.07 -25.88
N GLY A 405 -2.87 3.32 -25.71
CA GLY A 405 -3.20 4.18 -24.59
C GLY A 405 -2.64 3.71 -23.24
N ARG A 406 -1.69 2.76 -23.22
CA ARG A 406 -1.08 2.26 -21.99
C ARG A 406 0.15 3.07 -21.62
N CYS A 407 0.38 3.28 -20.34
CA CYS A 407 1.57 3.95 -19.83
C CYS A 407 2.81 3.08 -20.05
N PRO A 408 3.86 3.54 -20.76
CA PRO A 408 5.11 2.81 -20.91
C PRO A 408 5.93 2.93 -19.61
N ILE A 409 5.44 2.36 -18.52
CA ILE A 409 5.95 2.56 -17.16
C ILE A 409 7.39 2.05 -16.97
N GLY A 410 7.86 1.14 -17.83
CA GLY A 410 9.25 0.63 -17.80
C GLY A 410 9.45 -0.62 -16.95
N TRP A 411 8.41 -1.11 -16.29
CA TRP A 411 8.45 -2.22 -15.34
C TRP A 411 7.39 -3.27 -15.66
N LEU A 412 7.69 -4.53 -15.36
CA LEU A 412 6.68 -5.59 -15.37
C LEU A 412 5.59 -5.30 -14.35
N THR A 413 4.35 -5.40 -14.81
CA THR A 413 3.17 -5.28 -13.95
C THR A 413 2.54 -6.64 -13.74
N HIS A 414 1.82 -6.78 -12.64
CA HIS A 414 0.95 -7.92 -12.40
C HIS A 414 -0.49 -7.46 -12.26
N ASP A 415 -1.40 -8.22 -12.86
CA ASP A 415 -2.82 -8.08 -12.63
C ASP A 415 -3.17 -8.80 -11.33
N ILE A 416 -3.93 -8.14 -10.46
CA ILE A 416 -4.49 -8.79 -9.27
C ILE A 416 -5.94 -9.09 -9.58
N LEU A 417 -6.25 -10.38 -9.72
CA LEU A 417 -7.52 -10.91 -10.22
C LEU A 417 -8.13 -11.90 -9.23
N VAL A 418 -9.37 -12.32 -9.53
CA VAL A 418 -10.00 -13.44 -8.83
C VAL A 418 -9.71 -14.73 -9.58
N THR A 419 -9.30 -15.77 -8.85
CA THR A 419 -9.37 -17.15 -9.35
C THR A 419 -10.47 -17.86 -8.56
N ALA A 420 -11.27 -18.70 -9.24
CA ALA A 420 -12.37 -19.41 -8.59
C ALA A 420 -12.54 -20.82 -9.17
N ASN A 421 -13.10 -21.72 -8.37
CA ASN A 421 -13.46 -23.07 -8.78
C ASN A 421 -14.51 -23.02 -9.93
N THR A 422 -14.30 -23.79 -11.00
CA THR A 422 -15.17 -23.76 -12.18
C THR A 422 -16.56 -24.31 -11.90
N GLU A 423 -16.69 -25.39 -11.12
CA GLU A 423 -17.99 -25.96 -10.73
C GLU A 423 -18.81 -24.96 -9.91
N PHE A 424 -18.17 -24.23 -8.99
CA PHE A 424 -18.80 -23.15 -8.22
C PHE A 424 -19.35 -22.06 -9.14
N LEU A 425 -18.53 -21.59 -10.09
CA LEU A 425 -18.94 -20.54 -11.05
C LEU A 425 -20.09 -20.98 -11.95
N GLU A 426 -20.10 -22.25 -12.39
CA GLU A 426 -21.16 -22.81 -13.23
C GLU A 426 -22.48 -22.95 -12.46
N ALA A 427 -22.41 -23.36 -11.20
CA ALA A 427 -23.58 -23.48 -10.33
C ALA A 427 -24.13 -22.11 -9.88
N ASN A 428 -23.30 -21.07 -9.86
CA ASN A 428 -23.62 -19.76 -9.29
C ASN A 428 -23.35 -18.61 -10.29
N PRO A 429 -24.18 -18.45 -11.33
CA PRO A 429 -23.97 -17.43 -12.35
C PRO A 429 -24.03 -16.00 -11.79
N ALA A 430 -24.82 -15.76 -10.73
CA ALA A 430 -24.82 -14.46 -10.04
C ALA A 430 -23.49 -14.16 -9.34
N ALA A 431 -22.90 -15.15 -8.64
CA ALA A 431 -21.57 -15.00 -8.05
C ALA A 431 -20.51 -14.78 -9.13
N ARG A 432 -20.53 -15.57 -10.22
CA ARG A 432 -19.62 -15.39 -11.37
C ARG A 432 -19.67 -13.98 -11.92
N ALA A 433 -20.87 -13.46 -12.22
CA ALA A 433 -21.05 -12.11 -12.72
C ALA A 433 -20.54 -11.06 -11.72
N LEU A 434 -20.80 -11.22 -10.41
CA LEU A 434 -20.25 -10.30 -9.41
C LEU A 434 -18.70 -10.30 -9.40
N LEU A 435 -18.09 -11.49 -9.41
CA LEU A 435 -16.63 -11.62 -9.42
C LEU A 435 -16.00 -10.95 -10.65
N GLU A 436 -16.70 -11.00 -11.79
CA GLU A 436 -16.29 -10.36 -13.05
C GLU A 436 -16.45 -8.84 -13.07
N GLU A 437 -17.46 -8.31 -12.39
CA GLU A 437 -17.83 -6.89 -12.40
C GLU A 437 -17.03 -6.03 -11.42
N VAL A 438 -16.60 -6.59 -10.30
CA VAL A 438 -15.88 -5.82 -9.27
C VAL A 438 -14.56 -5.32 -9.84
N LYS A 439 -14.41 -3.99 -9.84
CA LYS A 439 -13.20 -3.28 -10.24
C LYS A 439 -12.75 -2.35 -9.13
N LEU A 440 -11.50 -2.48 -8.73
CA LEU A 440 -10.87 -1.68 -7.69
C LEU A 440 -9.73 -0.88 -8.30
N THR A 441 -9.46 0.26 -7.69
CA THR A 441 -8.24 1.01 -7.97
C THR A 441 -7.16 0.57 -6.99
N VAL A 442 -5.91 0.64 -7.45
CA VAL A 442 -4.73 0.46 -6.61
C VAL A 442 -4.76 1.38 -5.39
N LEU A 443 -5.20 2.63 -5.56
CA LEU A 443 -5.29 3.61 -4.48
C LEU A 443 -6.29 3.19 -3.39
N GLU A 444 -7.45 2.64 -3.77
CA GLU A 444 -8.44 2.13 -2.82
C GLU A 444 -7.87 0.98 -1.97
N VAL A 445 -7.20 0.01 -2.61
CA VAL A 445 -6.60 -1.12 -1.89
C VAL A 445 -5.43 -0.68 -1.01
N SER A 446 -4.58 0.23 -1.51
CA SER A 446 -3.50 0.83 -0.73
C SER A 446 -3.99 1.56 0.52
N LEU A 447 -5.03 2.39 0.38
CA LEU A 447 -5.62 3.11 1.51
C LEU A 447 -6.22 2.16 2.53
N ALA A 448 -6.95 1.13 2.07
CA ALA A 448 -7.52 0.13 2.96
C ALA A 448 -6.43 -0.66 3.70
N HIS A 449 -5.35 -1.04 3.00
CA HIS A 449 -4.22 -1.72 3.61
C HIS A 449 -3.52 -0.87 4.66
N GLU A 450 -3.24 0.39 4.35
CA GLU A 450 -2.62 1.34 5.29
C GLU A 450 -3.51 1.58 6.51
N THR A 451 -4.81 1.78 6.31
CA THR A 451 -5.77 1.99 7.40
C THR A 451 -5.85 0.76 8.31
N ALA A 452 -5.89 -0.44 7.74
CA ALA A 452 -5.89 -1.68 8.52
C ALA A 452 -4.60 -1.84 9.34
N GLY A 453 -3.45 -1.47 8.77
CA GLY A 453 -2.14 -1.59 9.42
C GLY A 453 -1.90 -0.55 10.52
N THR A 454 -2.16 0.72 10.21
CA THR A 454 -1.83 1.87 11.07
C THR A 454 -2.92 2.12 12.11
N ASP A 455 -4.20 2.06 11.72
CA ASP A 455 -5.33 2.35 12.62
C ASP A 455 -5.88 1.08 13.29
N GLY A 456 -5.42 -0.09 12.86
CA GLY A 456 -5.83 -1.39 13.42
C GLY A 456 -7.31 -1.73 13.14
N ILE A 457 -7.91 -1.11 12.12
CA ILE A 457 -9.31 -1.34 11.77
C ILE A 457 -9.44 -2.72 11.10
N ASP A 458 -10.47 -3.46 11.51
CA ASP A 458 -10.75 -4.77 10.96
C ASP A 458 -11.09 -4.67 9.44
N PRO A 459 -10.50 -5.52 8.57
CA PRO A 459 -10.79 -5.51 7.14
C PRO A 459 -12.27 -5.65 6.79
N ASP A 460 -13.07 -6.39 7.56
CA ASP A 460 -14.51 -6.49 7.38
C ASP A 460 -15.19 -5.15 7.67
N GLU A 461 -14.77 -4.40 8.69
CA GLU A 461 -15.32 -3.07 8.97
C GLU A 461 -14.95 -2.08 7.85
N LEU A 462 -13.70 -2.12 7.37
CA LEU A 462 -13.26 -1.32 6.25
C LEU A 462 -14.04 -1.61 4.97
N ALA A 463 -14.28 -2.89 4.67
CA ALA A 463 -15.09 -3.30 3.52
C ALA A 463 -16.54 -2.79 3.63
N ALA A 464 -17.16 -2.86 4.82
CA ALA A 464 -18.51 -2.34 5.03
C ALA A 464 -18.57 -0.83 4.79
N GLN A 465 -17.66 -0.08 5.41
CA GLN A 465 -17.59 1.37 5.25
C GLN A 465 -17.35 1.75 3.78
N TRP A 466 -16.42 1.06 3.12
CA TRP A 466 -16.13 1.30 1.72
C TRP A 466 -17.35 1.05 0.83
N ILE A 467 -18.10 -0.03 1.07
CA ILE A 467 -19.35 -0.34 0.36
C ILE A 467 -20.35 0.81 0.54
N ASP A 468 -20.58 1.27 1.77
CA ASP A 468 -21.51 2.35 2.07
C ASP A 468 -21.12 3.67 1.38
N ASP A 469 -19.81 3.95 1.30
CA ASP A 469 -19.29 5.14 0.62
C ASP A 469 -19.33 5.03 -0.92
N ASN A 470 -19.50 3.82 -1.46
CA ASN A 470 -19.47 3.52 -2.89
C ASN A 470 -20.76 2.86 -3.41
N ARG A 471 -21.91 3.10 -2.75
CA ARG A 471 -23.18 2.42 -3.09
C ARG A 471 -23.56 2.48 -4.55
N ASP A 472 -23.44 3.62 -5.22
CA ASP A 472 -23.79 3.74 -6.64
C ASP A 472 -23.01 2.74 -7.52
N ARG A 473 -21.72 2.53 -7.21
CA ARG A 473 -20.84 1.60 -7.93
C ARG A 473 -21.15 0.15 -7.55
N VAL A 474 -21.31 -0.11 -6.26
CA VAL A 474 -21.65 -1.43 -5.72
C VAL A 474 -23.01 -1.91 -6.24
N ASP A 475 -24.02 -1.06 -6.22
CA ASP A 475 -25.37 -1.37 -6.69
C ASP A 475 -25.39 -1.67 -8.19
N ALA A 476 -24.53 -1.01 -8.98
CA ALA A 476 -24.37 -1.35 -10.39
C ALA A 476 -23.82 -2.77 -10.58
N TRP A 477 -22.78 -3.15 -9.85
CA TRP A 477 -22.23 -4.52 -9.89
C TRP A 477 -23.25 -5.56 -9.43
N LEU A 478 -23.93 -5.29 -8.31
CA LEU A 478 -24.97 -6.18 -7.77
C LEU A 478 -26.16 -6.31 -8.70
N ALA A 479 -26.54 -5.26 -9.44
CA ALA A 479 -27.61 -5.33 -10.42
C ALA A 479 -27.28 -6.26 -11.59
N VAL A 480 -26.04 -6.22 -12.09
CA VAL A 480 -25.56 -7.16 -13.12
C VAL A 480 -25.57 -8.58 -12.57
N ALA A 481 -25.04 -8.78 -11.36
CA ALA A 481 -25.01 -10.09 -10.71
C ALA A 481 -26.42 -10.68 -10.52
N ARG A 482 -27.38 -9.90 -10.02
CA ARG A 482 -28.78 -10.31 -9.84
C ARG A 482 -29.51 -10.59 -11.15
N ALA A 483 -29.06 -10.03 -12.27
CA ALA A 483 -29.66 -10.32 -13.58
C ALA A 483 -29.13 -11.62 -14.20
N ALA A 484 -28.00 -12.13 -13.72
CA ALA A 484 -27.36 -13.33 -14.23
C ALA A 484 -27.85 -14.64 -13.56
N GLY A 485 -28.36 -14.56 -12.32
CA GLY A 485 -28.98 -15.67 -11.59
C GLY A 485 -30.49 -15.52 -11.49
#